data_AF-A0A2A5XKN1-F1
#
_entry.id   AF-A0A2A5XKN1-F1
#
_cell.length_a   1.000
_cell.length_b   1.000
_cell.length_c   1.000
_cell.angle_alpha   90.00
_cell.angle_beta   90.00
_cell.angle_gamma   90.00
#
_symmetry.space_group_name_H-M   'P 1'
#
loop_
_entity.id
_entity.type
_entity.pdbx_description
1 polymer ?
#
loop_
_entity_poly.entity_id
_entity_poly.type
_entity_poly.pdbx_seq_one_letter_code
_entity_poly.pdbx_strand_id
1 'polypeptide(L)' 'MPEVFEIIHTDTESSLKEMYEVFNMGHRMEIYCDPTVADEIIDISKKFNVEAKIIGLVEDSSKNELIIESREGIINY' A
#
# COMPACT_ATOMS: atom_id res chain seq x y z
N MET A 1 -4.19 8.04 -2.21
CA MET A 1 -5.40 7.37 -1.72
C MET A 1 -6.50 7.51 -2.78
N PRO A 2 -7.29 6.47 -3.09
CA PRO A 2 -8.49 6.62 -3.92
C PRO A 2 -9.56 7.51 -3.25
N GLU A 3 -10.31 8.27 -4.06
CA GLU A 3 -11.33 9.25 -3.60
C GLU A 3 -12.36 8.65 -2.62
N VAL A 4 -12.75 7.38 -2.81
CA VAL A 4 -13.68 6.69 -1.90
C VAL A 4 -13.17 6.66 -0.45
N PHE A 5 -11.88 6.50 -0.23
CA PHE A 5 -11.30 6.48 1.11
C PHE A 5 -11.08 7.87 1.67
N GLU A 6 -10.87 8.89 0.81
CA GLU A 6 -10.84 10.30 1.22
C GLU A 6 -12.19 10.73 1.81
N ILE A 7 -13.29 10.33 1.16
CA ILE A 7 -14.65 10.58 1.63
C ILE A 7 -14.87 9.89 2.99
N ILE A 8 -14.55 8.59 3.08
CA ILE A 8 -14.71 7.83 4.34
C ILE A 8 -13.90 8.45 5.48
N HIS A 9 -12.64 8.82 5.24
CA HIS A 9 -11.79 9.44 6.25
C HIS A 9 -12.39 10.76 6.75
N THR A 10 -12.89 11.58 5.83
CA THR A 10 -13.50 12.89 6.14
C THR A 10 -14.80 12.73 6.92
N ASP A 11 -15.67 11.79 6.53
CA ASP A 11 -16.99 11.60 7.13
C ASP A 11 -16.96 10.90 8.50
N THR A 12 -15.97 10.04 8.73
CA THR A 12 -15.88 9.24 9.97
C THR A 12 -15.00 9.87 11.04
N GLU A 13 -14.24 10.92 10.70
CA GLU A 13 -13.18 11.50 11.55
C GLU A 13 -12.16 10.45 12.05
N SER A 14 -12.06 9.30 11.39
CA SER A 14 -11.14 8.21 11.76
C SER A 14 -9.69 8.64 11.57
N SER A 15 -8.77 8.16 12.40
CA SER A 15 -7.35 8.41 12.19
C SER A 15 -6.83 7.68 10.93
N LEU A 16 -5.76 8.20 10.32
CA LEU A 16 -5.10 7.50 9.21
C LEU A 16 -4.65 6.09 9.62
N LYS A 17 -4.20 5.91 10.87
CA LYS A 17 -3.82 4.61 11.40
C LYS A 17 -4.98 3.62 11.31
N GLU A 18 -6.15 3.97 11.83
CA GLU A 18 -7.35 3.12 11.75
C GLU A 18 -7.77 2.86 10.29
N MET A 19 -7.63 3.85 9.41
CA MET A 19 -7.93 3.67 7.98
C MET A 19 -7.06 2.59 7.34
N TYR A 20 -5.74 2.59 7.60
CA TYR A 20 -4.82 1.57 7.08
C TYR A 20 -4.94 0.21 7.78
N GLU A 21 -5.44 0.16 9.02
CA GLU A 21 -5.74 -1.11 9.71
C GLU A 21 -7.00 -1.79 9.15
N VAL A 22 -8.00 -1.00 8.73
CA VAL A 22 -9.33 -1.50 8.34
C VAL A 22 -9.49 -1.64 6.82
N PHE A 23 -8.89 -0.73 6.04
CA PHE A 23 -9.08 -0.64 4.60
C PHE A 23 -7.79 -0.90 3.82
N ASN A 24 -7.95 -1.31 2.56
CA ASN A 24 -6.84 -1.60 1.66
C ASN A 24 -6.17 -0.34 1.06
N MET A 25 -6.80 0.83 1.23
CA MET A 25 -6.27 2.14 0.82
C MET A 25 -5.84 2.28 -0.66
N GLY A 26 -6.28 1.36 -1.54
CA GLY A 26 -6.09 1.43 -2.98
C GLY A 26 -5.47 0.19 -3.64
N HIS A 27 -4.93 -0.75 -2.88
CA HIS A 27 -4.48 -2.04 -3.42
C HIS A 27 -4.76 -3.15 -2.40
N ARG A 28 -5.30 -4.29 -2.85
CA ARG A 28 -5.70 -5.40 -1.97
C ARG A 28 -4.85 -6.67 -2.20
N MET A 29 -3.79 -6.55 -2.99
CA MET A 29 -2.88 -7.64 -3.30
C MET A 29 -1.47 -7.09 -3.36
N GLU A 30 -0.55 -7.82 -2.72
CA GLU A 30 0.86 -7.48 -2.65
C GLU A 30 1.66 -8.73 -3.03
N ILE A 31 2.74 -8.54 -3.76
CA ILE A 31 3.62 -9.62 -4.20
C ILE A 31 5.04 -9.29 -3.75
N TYR A 32 5.59 -10.14 -2.89
CA TYR A 32 7.00 -10.10 -2.54
C TYR A 32 7.79 -10.82 -3.62
N CYS A 33 8.74 -10.13 -4.23
CA CYS A 33 9.54 -10.65 -5.31
C CYS A 33 10.93 -10.02 -5.32
N ASP A 34 11.84 -10.64 -6.07
CA ASP A 34 13.13 -10.03 -6.37
C ASP A 34 12.93 -8.80 -7.28
N PRO A 35 13.64 -7.68 -7.05
CA PRO A 35 13.51 -6.47 -7.88
C PRO A 35 13.69 -6.73 -9.38
N THR A 36 14.46 -7.75 -9.77
CA THR A 36 14.71 -8.11 -11.18
C THR A 36 13.47 -8.61 -11.92
N VAL A 37 12.44 -9.10 -11.22
CA VAL A 37 11.19 -9.60 -11.82
C VAL A 37 10.01 -8.64 -11.63
N ALA A 38 10.19 -7.53 -10.91
CA ALA A 38 9.10 -6.61 -10.57
C ALA A 38 8.43 -6.00 -11.81
N ASP A 39 9.22 -5.59 -12.82
CA ASP A 39 8.70 -4.99 -14.06
C ASP A 39 7.86 -6.00 -14.87
N GLU A 40 8.27 -7.26 -14.90
CA GLU A 40 7.51 -8.32 -15.58
C GLU A 40 6.15 -8.54 -14.91
N ILE A 41 6.11 -8.55 -13.58
CA ILE A 41 4.86 -8.67 -12.81
C ILE A 41 3.93 -7.50 -13.11
N ILE A 42 4.46 -6.27 -13.14
CA ILE A 42 3.70 -5.05 -13.47
C ILE A 42 3.13 -5.16 -14.88
N ASP A 43 3.91 -5.61 -15.85
CA ASP A 43 3.48 -5.74 -17.24
C ASP A 43 2.45 -6.86 -17.44
N ILE A 44 2.52 -7.96 -16.68
CA ILE A 44 1.45 -8.96 -16.63
C ILE A 44 0.17 -8.34 -16.07
N SER A 45 0.23 -7.60 -14.97
CA SER A 45 -0.94 -6.93 -14.37
C SER A 45 -1.65 -6.00 -15.35
N LYS A 46 -0.89 -5.20 -16.10
CA LYS A 46 -1.43 -4.30 -17.13
C LYS A 46 -2.20 -5.04 -18.23
N LYS A 47 -1.83 -6.27 -18.60
CA LYS A 47 -2.57 -7.08 -19.60
C LYS A 47 -3.98 -7.42 -19.13
N PHE A 48 -4.20 -7.47 -17.82
CA PHE A 48 -5.52 -7.65 -17.20
C PHE A 48 -6.19 -6.32 -16.85
N ASN A 49 -5.63 -5.20 -17.31
CA ASN A 49 -6.12 -3.85 -17.05
C ASN A 49 -6.17 -3.51 -15.55
N VAL A 50 -5.22 -4.07 -14.78
CA VAL A 50 -5.02 -3.80 -13.36
C VAL A 50 -3.71 -3.04 -13.20
N GLU A 51 -3.75 -1.85 -12.61
CA GLU A 51 -2.56 -1.07 -12.33
C GLU A 51 -1.72 -1.73 -11.23
N ALA A 52 -0.41 -1.79 -11.45
CA ALA A 52 0.55 -2.30 -10.48
C ALA A 52 1.78 -1.39 -10.45
N LYS A 53 2.41 -1.33 -9.29
CA LYS A 53 3.64 -0.58 -9.05
C LYS A 53 4.39 -1.20 -7.87
N ILE A 54 5.67 -0.88 -7.76
CA ILE A 54 6.44 -1.16 -6.55
C ILE A 54 5.93 -0.20 -5.46
N ILE A 55 5.40 -0.75 -4.36
CA ILE A 55 4.82 0.04 -3.25
C ILE A 55 5.75 0.14 -2.03
N GLY A 56 6.84 -0.62 -1.99
CA GLY A 56 7.73 -0.70 -0.84
C GLY A 56 8.82 -1.74 -1.02
N LEU A 57 9.53 -2.03 0.07
CA LEU A 57 10.63 -2.99 0.14
C LEU A 57 10.65 -3.69 1.50
N VAL A 58 11.44 -4.74 1.62
CA VAL A 58 11.67 -5.47 2.89
C VAL A 58 13.16 -5.44 3.20
N GLU A 59 13.49 -5.21 4.45
CA GLU A 59 14.86 -5.21 4.97
C GLU A 59 14.99 -6.17 6.15
N ASP A 60 16.20 -6.67 6.36
CA ASP A 60 16.51 -7.46 7.55
C ASP A 60 16.49 -6.57 8.80
N SER A 61 15.84 -7.04 9.86
CA SER A 61 15.68 -6.28 11.10
C SER A 61 15.68 -7.20 12.31
N SER A 62 16.18 -6.68 13.44
CA SER A 62 16.13 -7.36 14.73
C SER A 62 14.76 -7.33 15.40
N LYS A 63 13.81 -6.54 14.85
CA LYS A 63 12.44 -6.41 15.35
C LYS A 63 11.44 -6.41 14.20
N ASN A 64 10.23 -6.88 14.46
CA ASN A 64 9.11 -6.68 13.55
C ASN A 64 8.70 -5.20 13.58
N GLU A 65 8.62 -4.58 12.41
CA GLU A 65 8.26 -3.18 12.22
C GLU A 65 7.62 -3.01 10.85
N LEU A 66 6.58 -2.19 10.77
CA LEU A 66 5.95 -1.79 9.51
C LEU A 66 5.84 -0.26 9.46
N ILE A 67 6.40 0.32 8.41
CA ILE A 67 6.38 1.76 8.16
C ILE A 67 5.57 2.01 6.90
N ILE A 68 4.50 2.79 7.01
CA ILE A 68 3.68 3.22 5.89
C ILE A 68 3.88 4.72 5.71
N GLU A 69 4.51 5.10 4.60
CA GLU A 69 4.69 6.50 4.21
C GLU A 69 3.66 6.88 3.15
N SER A 70 2.81 7.86 3.45
CA SER A 70 1.84 8.41 2.52
C SER A 70 1.93 9.93 2.46
N ARG A 71 1.16 10.57 1.57
CA ARG A 71 1.16 12.04 1.44
C ARG A 71 0.65 12.73 2.69
N GLU A 72 -0.17 12.01 3.45
CA GLU A 72 -0.90 12.48 4.61
C GLU A 72 -0.10 12.27 5.91
N GLY A 73 0.95 11.44 5.90
CA GLY A 73 1.84 11.24 7.04
C GLY A 73 2.60 9.90 7.02
N ILE A 74 3.32 9.65 8.12
CA ILE A 74 4.04 8.39 8.37
C ILE A 74 3.32 7.64 9.49
N ILE A 75 3.04 6.36 9.26
CA ILE A 75 2.41 5.46 10.23
C ILE A 75 3.38 4.34 10.55
N ASN A 76 3.57 4.06 11.84
CA ASN A 76 4.45 3.01 12.33
C ASN A 76 3.64 1.98 13.12
N TYR A 77 3.94 0.69 12.89
CA TYR A 77 3.41 -0.44 13.64
C TYR A 77 4.54 -1.33 14.18
#